data_AF-A0A931J3S3-F1
#
_entry.id   AF-A0A931J3S3-F1
#
_cell.length_a   1.000
_cell.length_b   1.000
_cell.length_c   1.000
_cell.angle_alpha   90.00
_cell.angle_beta   90.00
_cell.angle_gamma   90.00
#
_symmetry.space_group_name_H-M   'P 1'
#
loop_
_entity.id
_entity.type
_entity.pdbx_description
1 polymer ?
#
loop_
_entity_poly.entity_id
_entity_poly.type
_entity_poly.pdbx_seq_one_letter_code
_entity_poly.pdbx_strand_id
1 'polypeptide(L)'
;MRRTLGVTVGVAAGVGALALGGYWLLSLPLSSQAADPAASASPQSSAEPASATSPAPTQAVAEAAQPAVRQDAPPLSAPALPASSPLAVPVQAPPPAAAPVAPPAPSSAPAANPDNWPLRSTAALLAERSQGDWRVVRWQENPAVAVLQFPDLAQQGAALNRLAALVEKGGAPRDRLLGSAELLQLIQAGGDNPQTFFGGHNYRLSQLLRFHGLANRQGIGLSPEEQRLRQLFEAQGWWGEQAADKVLITFTDLQADDPGTPQDEGVDAVRRESVLRHELSHARYFTDPRYRARCGEMWRQWLNAAERQRIRKVLAEQGYDAQNEDLLINEAQALLFHTADTRAFGAASFGLTEARLTALRKRFHASAN
;
A
#
# COMPACT_ATOMS: atom_id res chain seq x y z
N MET A 1 -55.81 -16.05 -48.62
CA MET A 1 -54.77 -15.08 -49.02
C MET A 1 -53.61 -15.20 -48.04
N ARG A 2 -52.40 -15.40 -48.56
CA ARG A 2 -51.16 -15.75 -47.83
C ARG A 2 -50.35 -14.48 -47.47
N ARG A 3 -49.70 -14.51 -46.29
CA ARG A 3 -48.44 -13.85 -45.87
C ARG A 3 -48.51 -12.30 -45.78
N THR A 4 -47.86 -11.62 -44.83
CA THR A 4 -46.48 -11.80 -44.33
C THR A 4 -46.31 -11.13 -42.96
N LEU A 5 -45.72 -11.83 -41.98
CA LEU A 5 -45.19 -11.26 -40.73
C LEU A 5 -43.74 -10.84 -40.99
N GLY A 6 -43.42 -9.57 -40.73
CA GLY A 6 -42.05 -9.06 -40.75
C GLY A 6 -41.37 -9.31 -39.40
N VAL A 7 -40.33 -10.15 -39.40
CA VAL A 7 -39.41 -10.33 -38.29
C VAL A 7 -38.22 -9.41 -38.52
N THR A 8 -37.97 -8.48 -37.61
CA THR A 8 -36.77 -7.63 -37.63
C THR A 8 -35.73 -8.26 -36.70
N VAL A 9 -34.65 -8.80 -37.28
CA VAL A 9 -33.47 -9.28 -36.55
C VAL A 9 -32.53 -8.09 -36.36
N GLY A 10 -32.42 -7.60 -35.13
CA GLY A 10 -31.40 -6.62 -34.74
C GLY A 10 -30.08 -7.34 -34.48
N VAL A 11 -29.09 -7.11 -35.33
CA VAL A 11 -27.70 -7.55 -35.13
C VAL A 11 -27.05 -6.57 -34.16
N ALA A 12 -26.87 -6.99 -32.91
CA ALA A 12 -26.02 -6.28 -31.94
C ALA A 12 -24.56 -6.68 -32.19
N ALA A 13 -23.78 -5.77 -32.78
CA ALA A 13 -22.34 -5.87 -32.85
C ALA A 13 -21.75 -5.64 -31.45
N GLY A 14 -21.49 -6.72 -30.73
CA GLY A 14 -20.71 -6.70 -29.49
C GLY A 14 -19.24 -6.48 -29.79
N VAL A 15 -18.74 -5.28 -29.50
CA VAL A 15 -17.29 -5.04 -29.39
C VAL A 15 -16.83 -5.70 -28.10
N GLY A 16 -16.27 -6.91 -28.24
CA GLY A 16 -15.59 -7.61 -27.15
C GLY A 16 -14.31 -6.88 -26.78
N ALA A 17 -14.35 -6.12 -25.70
CA ALA A 17 -13.14 -5.70 -25.00
C ALA A 17 -12.60 -6.93 -24.25
N LEU A 18 -11.55 -7.55 -24.80
CA LEU A 18 -10.71 -8.50 -24.09
C LEU A 18 -9.99 -7.73 -22.96
N ALA A 19 -10.63 -7.65 -21.80
CA ALA A 19 -9.96 -7.29 -20.56
C ALA A 19 -9.09 -8.48 -20.13
N LEU A 20 -7.83 -8.47 -20.56
CA LEU A 20 -6.78 -9.27 -19.94
C LEU A 20 -6.51 -8.68 -18.55
N GLY A 21 -7.38 -9.04 -17.59
CA GLY A 21 -7.23 -8.69 -16.18
C GLY A 21 -6.06 -9.44 -15.56
N GLY A 22 -5.05 -8.69 -15.12
CA GLY A 22 -3.87 -9.21 -14.46
C GLY A 22 -4.19 -9.75 -13.06
N TYR A 23 -3.87 -11.02 -12.86
CA TYR A 23 -3.78 -11.68 -11.56
C TYR A 23 -2.54 -11.19 -10.82
N TRP A 24 -2.64 -10.23 -9.88
CA TRP A 24 -1.51 -9.88 -9.02
C TRP A 24 -1.96 -9.40 -7.63
N LEU A 25 -2.17 -10.35 -6.72
CA LEU A 25 -1.59 -10.37 -5.37
C LEU A 25 -1.79 -11.77 -4.77
N LEU A 26 -0.67 -12.42 -4.42
CA LEU A 26 -0.54 -13.57 -3.51
C LEU A 26 -1.24 -14.91 -3.87
N SER A 27 -1.20 -15.33 -5.14
CA SER A 27 -1.27 -16.76 -5.50
C SER A 27 -0.03 -17.14 -6.33
N LEU A 28 1.07 -17.53 -5.67
CA LEU A 28 2.07 -18.37 -6.34
C LEU A 28 1.53 -19.80 -6.36
N PRO A 29 1.57 -20.53 -7.48
CA PRO A 29 1.29 -21.96 -7.46
C PRO A 29 2.33 -22.65 -6.56
N LEU A 30 1.85 -23.34 -5.52
CA LEU A 30 2.62 -24.30 -4.75
C LEU A 30 3.18 -25.36 -5.71
N SER A 31 4.43 -25.22 -6.14
CA SER A 31 5.19 -26.34 -6.70
C SER A 31 5.66 -27.20 -5.53
N SER A 32 4.89 -28.23 -5.21
CA SER A 32 5.34 -29.33 -4.36
C SER A 32 6.36 -30.15 -5.15
N GLN A 33 7.65 -29.82 -5.04
CA GLN A 33 8.71 -30.78 -5.33
C GLN A 33 9.32 -31.19 -3.99
N ALA A 34 8.94 -32.39 -3.55
CA ALA A 34 9.62 -33.08 -2.47
C ALA A 34 11.08 -33.29 -2.90
N ALA A 35 12.01 -32.72 -2.13
CA ALA A 35 13.42 -33.08 -2.21
C ALA A 35 13.64 -34.25 -1.24
N ASP A 36 13.87 -35.44 -1.81
CA ASP A 36 14.48 -36.55 -1.08
C ASP A 36 15.91 -36.18 -0.66
N PRO A 37 16.35 -36.52 0.56
CA PRO A 37 17.73 -36.34 0.96
C PRO A 37 18.59 -37.57 0.66
N ALA A 38 19.88 -37.29 0.46
CA ALA A 38 21.03 -38.17 0.58
C ALA A 38 21.44 -38.99 -0.66
N ALA A 39 22.61 -38.65 -1.20
CA ALA A 39 23.78 -39.54 -1.09
C ALA A 39 25.08 -38.80 -1.36
N SER A 40 26.03 -39.05 -0.46
CA SER A 40 27.44 -38.69 -0.43
C SER A 40 28.22 -39.06 -1.69
N ALA A 41 29.16 -38.20 -2.11
CA ALA A 41 30.54 -38.60 -2.41
C ALA A 41 31.43 -37.38 -2.75
N SER A 42 32.58 -37.32 -2.11
CA SER A 42 33.83 -36.71 -2.59
C SER A 42 34.93 -37.76 -2.35
N PRO A 43 36.19 -37.61 -2.81
CA PRO A 43 36.77 -36.64 -3.75
C PRO A 43 37.59 -37.33 -4.88
N GLN A 44 37.90 -36.65 -5.98
CA GLN A 44 39.14 -36.93 -6.72
C GLN A 44 39.76 -35.67 -7.34
N SER A 45 41.08 -35.71 -7.31
CA SER A 45 42.10 -34.69 -7.56
C SER A 45 42.56 -34.67 -9.03
N SER A 46 43.22 -33.56 -9.41
CA SER A 46 44.14 -33.37 -10.55
C SER A 46 43.44 -33.03 -11.88
N ALA A 47 43.87 -32.07 -12.71
CA ALA A 47 45.15 -31.37 -12.84
C ALA A 47 44.97 -30.03 -13.59
N GLU A 48 45.86 -29.07 -13.30
CA GLU A 48 46.30 -27.98 -14.20
C GLU A 48 47.02 -28.58 -15.44
N PRO A 49 47.09 -27.91 -16.61
CA PRO A 49 47.79 -26.61 -16.71
C PRO A 49 47.33 -25.62 -17.83
N ALA A 50 48.02 -24.47 -17.83
CA ALA A 50 48.43 -23.63 -18.95
C ALA A 50 47.57 -22.41 -19.33
N SER A 51 48.03 -21.26 -18.81
CA SER A 51 48.50 -20.08 -19.56
C SER A 51 47.92 -19.82 -20.95
N ALA A 52 47.08 -18.79 -21.07
CA ALA A 52 46.94 -18.01 -22.28
C ALA A 52 46.88 -16.50 -21.95
N THR A 53 47.88 -15.80 -22.47
CA THR A 53 48.14 -14.37 -22.43
C THR A 53 47.04 -13.55 -23.10
N SER A 54 46.47 -12.57 -22.39
CA SER A 54 45.68 -11.48 -22.97
C SER A 54 46.59 -10.38 -23.52
N PRO A 55 46.38 -9.90 -24.77
CA PRO A 55 46.95 -8.63 -25.20
C PRO A 55 46.02 -7.44 -24.85
N ALA A 56 46.67 -6.32 -24.55
CA ALA A 56 46.09 -5.01 -24.26
C ALA A 56 45.56 -4.31 -25.54
N PRO A 57 44.86 -3.17 -25.42
CA PRO A 57 43.93 -2.67 -26.43
C PRO A 57 44.59 -1.74 -27.46
N THR A 58 44.15 -1.82 -28.71
CA THR A 58 44.50 -0.86 -29.75
C THR A 58 43.38 0.16 -29.91
N GLN A 59 43.72 1.43 -29.69
CA GLN A 59 42.93 2.61 -30.07
C GLN A 59 42.80 2.70 -31.59
N ALA A 60 41.60 2.99 -32.09
CA ALA A 60 41.42 3.56 -33.41
C ALA A 60 40.38 4.68 -33.34
N VAL A 61 40.86 5.86 -33.73
CA VAL A 61 40.14 7.11 -33.93
C VAL A 61 39.38 7.00 -35.24
N ALA A 62 38.09 7.37 -35.25
CA ALA A 62 37.36 7.68 -36.47
C ALA A 62 36.44 8.88 -36.23
N GLU A 63 36.77 9.94 -36.95
CA GLU A 63 36.14 11.25 -37.03
C GLU A 63 35.18 11.29 -38.25
N ALA A 64 34.18 12.19 -38.20
CA ALA A 64 33.16 12.52 -39.21
C ALA A 64 31.98 11.52 -39.35
N ALA A 65 30.71 11.91 -39.45
CA ALA A 65 30.12 13.17 -39.90
C ALA A 65 28.77 13.48 -39.20
N GLN A 66 28.46 14.76 -39.06
CA GLN A 66 27.15 15.29 -38.66
C GLN A 66 26.12 15.10 -39.78
N PRO A 67 24.87 14.70 -39.50
CA PRO A 67 23.75 15.00 -40.36
C PRO A 67 22.98 16.23 -39.88
N ALA A 68 22.52 16.98 -40.88
CA ALA A 68 21.88 18.27 -40.83
C ALA A 68 20.62 18.36 -39.94
N VAL A 69 20.47 19.57 -39.39
CA VAL A 69 19.23 20.15 -38.88
C VAL A 69 18.12 20.05 -39.92
N ARG A 70 17.00 19.42 -39.58
CA ARG A 70 15.70 19.67 -40.21
C ARG A 70 14.78 20.36 -39.20
N GLN A 71 14.57 21.65 -39.43
CA GLN A 71 13.43 22.41 -38.94
C GLN A 71 12.19 22.07 -39.78
N ASP A 72 11.03 22.38 -39.21
CA ASP A 72 9.68 22.46 -39.79
C ASP A 72 8.87 21.17 -39.91
N ALA A 73 8.11 20.90 -38.83
CA ALA A 73 6.80 20.25 -38.91
C ALA A 73 5.74 21.23 -38.36
N PRO A 74 4.66 21.52 -39.11
CA PRO A 74 3.59 22.39 -38.64
C PRO A 74 2.75 21.69 -37.55
N PRO A 75 2.08 22.44 -36.66
CA PRO A 75 1.21 21.85 -35.64
C PRO A 75 -0.02 21.20 -36.31
N LEU A 76 -0.29 19.95 -35.93
CA LEU A 76 -1.54 19.28 -36.22
C LEU A 76 -2.66 19.94 -35.41
N SER A 77 -3.54 20.67 -36.10
CA SER A 77 -4.80 21.17 -35.54
C SER A 77 -5.68 19.99 -35.10
N ALA A 78 -6.08 20.00 -33.83
CA ALA A 78 -7.11 19.10 -33.32
C ALA A 78 -8.47 19.42 -33.98
N PRO A 79 -9.31 18.42 -34.29
CA PRO A 79 -10.65 18.65 -34.79
C PRO A 79 -11.52 19.28 -33.69
N ALA A 80 -12.18 20.39 -34.04
CA ALA A 80 -13.18 21.03 -33.19
C ALA A 80 -14.39 20.10 -33.01
N LEU A 81 -14.73 19.80 -31.76
CA LEU A 81 -15.98 19.14 -31.41
C LEU A 81 -17.16 20.09 -31.68
N PRO A 82 -18.29 19.60 -32.20
CA PRO A 82 -19.48 20.43 -32.39
C PRO A 82 -20.03 20.91 -31.04
N ALA A 83 -20.23 22.21 -30.92
CA ALA A 83 -20.91 22.83 -29.80
C ALA A 83 -22.35 22.28 -29.71
N SER A 84 -22.65 21.57 -28.63
CA SER A 84 -24.00 21.15 -28.29
C SER A 84 -24.73 22.33 -27.64
N SER A 85 -25.78 22.84 -28.29
CA SER A 85 -26.69 23.81 -27.70
C SER A 85 -27.36 23.20 -26.45
N PRO A 86 -27.36 23.89 -25.29
CA PRO A 86 -28.07 23.38 -24.12
C PRO A 86 -29.59 23.50 -24.35
N LEU A 87 -30.29 22.37 -24.22
CA LEU A 87 -31.73 22.35 -24.02
C LEU A 87 -32.03 23.04 -22.68
N ALA A 88 -32.84 24.10 -22.72
CA ALA A 88 -33.34 24.77 -21.55
C ALA A 88 -34.27 23.83 -20.76
N VAL A 89 -33.79 23.37 -19.61
CA VAL A 89 -34.61 22.69 -18.61
C VAL A 89 -35.33 23.76 -17.78
N PRO A 90 -36.66 23.68 -17.58
CA PRO A 90 -37.36 24.61 -16.69
C PRO A 90 -36.83 24.46 -15.26
N VAL A 91 -36.22 25.53 -14.75
CA VAL A 91 -35.74 25.62 -13.37
C VAL A 91 -36.95 25.70 -12.45
N GLN A 92 -37.17 24.62 -11.69
CA GLN A 92 -38.14 24.60 -10.60
C GLN A 92 -37.57 25.43 -9.44
N ALA A 93 -38.36 26.35 -8.90
CA ALA A 93 -37.94 27.21 -7.80
C ALA A 93 -37.50 26.36 -6.59
N PRO A 94 -36.35 26.67 -5.95
CA PRO A 94 -35.89 25.93 -4.80
C PRO A 94 -36.88 26.07 -3.63
N PRO A 95 -37.12 25.00 -2.86
CA PRO A 95 -37.91 25.09 -1.64
C PRO A 95 -37.29 26.08 -0.66
N PRO A 96 -38.09 26.76 0.18
CA PRO A 96 -37.61 27.73 1.15
C PRO A 96 -36.57 27.09 2.08
N ALA A 97 -35.43 27.77 2.23
CA ALA A 97 -34.32 27.35 3.06
C ALA A 97 -34.80 27.11 4.50
N ALA A 98 -34.57 25.89 5.01
CA ALA A 98 -34.79 25.57 6.41
C ALA A 98 -33.91 26.48 7.28
N ALA A 99 -34.50 27.01 8.36
CA ALA A 99 -33.78 27.86 9.31
C ALA A 99 -32.52 27.15 9.83
N PRO A 100 -31.39 27.86 9.97
CA PRO A 100 -30.15 27.28 10.46
C PRO A 100 -30.37 26.75 11.88
N VAL A 101 -30.25 25.43 12.03
CA VAL A 101 -30.24 24.77 13.34
C VAL A 101 -28.99 25.24 14.07
N ALA A 102 -29.17 25.89 15.23
CA ALA A 102 -28.06 26.33 16.05
C ALA A 102 -27.16 25.13 16.41
N PRO A 103 -25.84 25.24 16.24
CA PRO A 103 -24.92 24.15 16.57
C PRO A 103 -25.09 23.79 18.06
N PRO A 104 -25.13 22.50 18.42
CA PRO A 104 -25.22 22.08 19.81
C PRO A 104 -24.05 22.64 20.61
N ALA A 105 -24.34 23.13 21.81
CA ALA A 105 -23.31 23.64 22.72
C ALA A 105 -22.25 22.56 22.96
N PRO A 106 -20.94 22.91 23.02
CA PRO A 106 -19.88 21.95 23.23
C PRO A 106 -20.07 21.27 24.58
N SER A 107 -20.37 19.97 24.54
CA SER A 107 -20.44 19.12 25.73
C SER A 107 -19.08 19.10 26.41
N SER A 108 -19.04 19.46 27.69
CA SER A 108 -17.84 19.46 28.52
C SER A 108 -17.46 18.01 28.83
N ALA A 109 -16.82 17.34 27.87
CA ALA A 109 -16.29 16.00 28.08
C ALA A 109 -15.24 16.03 29.22
N PRO A 110 -15.22 15.02 30.11
CA PRO A 110 -14.21 14.91 31.15
C PRO A 110 -12.81 14.94 30.52
N ALA A 111 -11.87 15.62 31.19
CA ALA A 111 -10.50 15.76 30.72
C ALA A 111 -9.90 14.37 30.43
N ALA A 112 -9.54 14.13 29.17
CA ALA A 112 -8.85 12.94 28.72
C ALA A 112 -7.60 12.69 29.59
N ASN A 113 -7.41 11.45 30.05
CA ASN A 113 -6.17 11.05 30.70
C ASN A 113 -5.24 10.44 29.65
N PRO A 114 -4.20 11.17 29.19
CA PRO A 114 -3.42 10.82 28.00
C PRO A 114 -2.51 9.59 28.15
N ASP A 115 -2.58 8.88 29.28
CA ASP A 115 -1.79 7.69 29.59
C ASP A 115 -2.65 6.42 29.88
N ASN A 116 -3.94 6.42 29.53
CA ASN A 116 -4.80 5.27 29.81
C ASN A 116 -4.53 4.00 28.98
N TRP A 117 -3.88 4.11 27.81
CA TRP A 117 -3.50 2.92 27.04
C TRP A 117 -2.26 2.25 27.63
N PRO A 118 -2.33 0.95 27.95
CA PRO A 118 -1.22 0.27 28.59
C PRO A 118 -0.03 0.15 27.63
N LEU A 119 1.19 0.15 28.18
CA LEU A 119 2.39 -0.16 27.42
C LEU A 119 2.50 -1.66 27.19
N ARG A 120 2.90 -2.05 25.98
CA ARG A 120 3.12 -3.44 25.58
C ARG A 120 4.38 -3.60 24.75
N SER A 121 5.18 -4.59 25.10
CA SER A 121 6.30 -5.03 24.28
C SER A 121 5.81 -5.72 23.01
N THR A 122 6.69 -5.82 22.03
CA THR A 122 6.41 -6.58 20.78
C THR A 122 6.00 -8.03 21.06
N ALA A 123 6.65 -8.70 22.02
CA ALA A 123 6.31 -10.07 22.40
C ALA A 123 4.91 -10.18 23.03
N ALA A 124 4.51 -9.21 23.86
CA ALA A 124 3.17 -9.18 24.45
C ALA A 124 2.08 -8.93 23.40
N LEU A 125 2.34 -8.05 22.42
CA LEU A 125 1.45 -7.83 21.28
C LEU A 125 1.20 -9.12 20.48
N LEU A 126 2.24 -9.95 20.29
CA LEU A 126 2.11 -11.23 19.59
C LEU A 126 1.36 -12.28 20.42
N ALA A 127 1.56 -12.32 21.73
CA ALA A 127 0.92 -13.29 22.61
C ALA A 127 -0.56 -12.97 22.89
N GLU A 128 -0.94 -11.70 22.93
CA GLU A 128 -2.28 -11.25 23.30
C GLU A 128 -3.25 -11.25 22.09
N ARG A 129 -4.51 -11.59 22.35
CA ARG A 129 -5.62 -11.62 21.38
C ARG A 129 -6.49 -10.38 21.54
N SER A 130 -7.20 -10.02 20.47
CA SER A 130 -8.18 -8.92 20.45
C SER A 130 -9.43 -9.22 21.29
N GLN A 131 -9.72 -10.50 21.52
CA GLN A 131 -10.93 -10.99 22.18
C GLN A 131 -12.24 -10.58 21.47
N GLY A 132 -12.18 -10.38 20.15
CA GLY A 132 -13.35 -10.06 19.34
C GLY A 132 -13.69 -8.56 19.26
N ASP A 133 -12.86 -7.69 19.85
CA ASP A 133 -13.02 -6.23 19.74
C ASP A 133 -11.67 -5.53 19.54
N TRP A 134 -11.70 -4.23 19.25
CA TRP A 134 -10.51 -3.42 19.02
C TRP A 134 -9.70 -3.32 20.30
N ARG A 135 -8.43 -3.68 20.23
CA ARG A 135 -7.48 -3.53 21.34
C ARG A 135 -6.47 -2.46 21.00
N VAL A 136 -6.43 -1.40 21.83
CA VAL A 136 -5.49 -0.28 21.68
C VAL A 136 -4.48 -0.28 22.81
N VAL A 137 -3.21 -0.22 22.45
CA VAL A 137 -2.10 -0.14 23.41
C VAL A 137 -1.05 0.84 22.90
N ARG A 138 -0.10 1.20 23.77
CA ARG A 138 1.10 1.95 23.36
C ARG A 138 2.27 0.99 23.23
N TRP A 139 3.08 1.18 22.20
CA TRP A 139 4.28 0.36 22.03
C TRP A 139 5.33 0.73 23.08
N GLN A 140 5.81 -0.25 23.84
CA GLN A 140 6.72 -0.02 24.96
C GLN A 140 8.06 0.55 24.49
N GLU A 141 8.56 0.10 23.34
CA GLU A 141 9.82 0.53 22.74
C GLU A 141 9.73 1.96 22.15
N ASN A 142 8.52 2.43 21.85
CA ASN A 142 8.26 3.81 21.48
C ASN A 142 6.83 4.24 21.88
N PRO A 143 6.67 4.88 23.05
CA PRO A 143 5.36 5.27 23.57
C PRO A 143 4.63 6.36 22.76
N ALA A 144 5.23 6.92 21.69
CA ALA A 144 4.52 7.79 20.75
C ALA A 144 3.70 7.01 19.71
N VAL A 145 3.78 5.68 19.73
CA VAL A 145 3.12 4.78 18.78
C VAL A 145 1.93 4.12 19.46
N ALA A 146 0.74 4.34 18.92
CA ALA A 146 -0.45 3.57 19.22
C ALA A 146 -0.50 2.33 18.32
N VAL A 147 -0.70 1.18 18.93
CA VAL A 147 -0.89 -0.10 18.24
C VAL A 147 -2.36 -0.47 18.38
N LEU A 148 -3.06 -0.51 17.26
CA LEU A 148 -4.47 -0.93 17.19
C LEU A 148 -4.54 -2.33 16.58
N GLN A 149 -4.93 -3.30 17.40
CA GLN A 149 -5.22 -4.66 16.95
C GLN A 149 -6.71 -4.78 16.66
N PHE A 150 -7.05 -5.05 15.41
CA PHE A 150 -8.42 -5.38 15.02
C PHE A 150 -8.70 -6.87 15.22
N PRO A 151 -9.97 -7.25 15.44
CA PRO A 151 -10.35 -8.66 15.51
C PRO A 151 -10.23 -9.38 14.17
N ASP A 152 -10.43 -8.68 13.05
CA ASP A 152 -10.41 -9.23 11.70
C ASP A 152 -10.07 -8.15 10.65
N LEU A 153 -9.82 -8.57 9.41
CA LEU A 153 -9.52 -7.69 8.27
C LEU A 153 -10.71 -6.82 7.85
N ALA A 154 -11.96 -7.26 8.07
CA ALA A 154 -13.14 -6.50 7.68
C ALA A 154 -13.28 -5.23 8.51
N GLN A 155 -13.07 -5.30 9.83
CA GLN A 155 -13.10 -4.14 10.71
C GLN A 155 -11.91 -3.21 10.47
N GLN A 156 -10.73 -3.76 10.18
CA GLN A 156 -9.57 -2.96 9.77
C GLN A 156 -9.88 -2.17 8.49
N GLY A 157 -10.35 -2.86 7.45
CA GLY A 157 -10.68 -2.24 6.18
C GLY A 157 -11.79 -1.20 6.29
N ALA A 158 -12.85 -1.47 7.06
CA ALA A 158 -13.94 -0.53 7.32
C ALA A 158 -13.48 0.75 8.03
N ALA A 159 -12.43 0.66 8.86
CA ALA A 159 -11.86 1.80 9.56
C ALA A 159 -10.85 2.61 8.72
N LEU A 160 -10.08 1.95 7.83
CA LEU A 160 -8.84 2.53 7.30
C LEU A 160 -8.71 2.53 5.77
N ASN A 161 -9.51 1.79 5.00
CA ASN A 161 -9.33 1.72 3.55
C ASN A 161 -9.45 3.07 2.85
N ARG A 162 -10.36 3.95 3.32
CA ARG A 162 -10.50 5.30 2.76
C ARG A 162 -9.28 6.18 3.06
N LEU A 163 -8.68 6.01 4.23
CA LEU A 163 -7.43 6.69 4.59
C LEU A 163 -6.24 6.14 3.77
N ALA A 164 -6.16 4.82 3.60
CA ALA A 164 -5.15 4.18 2.77
C ALA A 164 -5.22 4.66 1.31
N ALA A 165 -6.43 4.77 0.76
CA ALA A 165 -6.65 5.36 -0.56
C ALA A 165 -6.13 6.80 -0.64
N LEU A 166 -6.36 7.63 0.38
CA LEU A 166 -5.89 9.02 0.40
C LEU A 166 -4.35 9.12 0.48
N VAL A 167 -3.70 8.23 1.22
CA VAL A 167 -2.29 8.38 1.63
C VAL A 167 -1.33 7.56 0.78
N GLU A 168 -1.73 6.38 0.32
CA GLU A 168 -0.81 5.35 -0.17
C GLU A 168 -1.15 4.89 -1.57
N LYS A 169 -2.44 4.64 -1.86
CA LYS A 169 -2.86 4.01 -3.11
C LYS A 169 -2.58 4.91 -4.33
N GLY A 170 -1.89 4.38 -5.32
CA GLY A 170 -1.70 4.98 -6.62
C GLY A 170 -3.02 5.14 -7.35
N GLY A 171 -3.15 6.21 -8.14
CA GLY A 171 -4.38 6.51 -8.89
C GLY A 171 -5.52 7.11 -8.06
N ALA A 172 -5.46 7.03 -6.73
CA ALA A 172 -6.40 7.70 -5.84
C ALA A 172 -6.05 9.20 -5.69
N PRO A 173 -7.06 10.08 -5.59
CA PRO A 173 -6.82 11.50 -5.41
C PRO A 173 -6.18 11.78 -4.06
N ARG A 174 -5.22 12.71 -4.03
CA ARG A 174 -4.51 13.08 -2.80
C ARG A 174 -5.14 14.25 -2.08
N ASP A 175 -6.04 14.98 -2.71
CA ASP A 175 -6.63 16.24 -2.25
C ASP A 175 -8.11 16.11 -1.87
N ARG A 176 -8.72 14.94 -2.08
CA ARG A 176 -10.11 14.63 -1.68
C ARG A 176 -10.24 13.21 -1.16
N LEU A 177 -11.28 12.97 -0.36
CA LEU A 177 -11.68 11.61 -0.01
C LEU A 177 -12.53 11.00 -1.13
N LEU A 178 -12.49 9.67 -1.18
CA LEU A 178 -13.39 8.88 -2.00
C LEU A 178 -14.67 8.60 -1.21
N GLY A 179 -15.83 8.76 -1.87
CA GLY A 179 -17.09 8.21 -1.36
C GLY A 179 -17.06 6.68 -1.35
N SER A 180 -18.02 6.04 -0.67
CA SER A 180 -18.03 4.57 -0.53
C SER A 180 -18.06 3.82 -1.86
N ALA A 181 -18.82 4.31 -2.85
CA ALA A 181 -18.88 3.71 -4.18
C ALA A 181 -17.56 3.86 -4.96
N GLU A 182 -16.92 5.04 -4.91
CA GLU A 182 -15.64 5.28 -5.56
C GLU A 182 -14.52 4.44 -4.92
N LEU A 183 -14.53 4.31 -3.58
CA LEU A 183 -13.58 3.47 -2.86
C LEU A 183 -13.73 1.99 -3.26
N LEU A 184 -14.96 1.49 -3.33
CA LEU A 184 -15.22 0.11 -3.75
C LEU A 184 -14.75 -0.13 -5.20
N GLN A 185 -15.00 0.81 -6.11
CA GLN A 185 -14.50 0.73 -7.49
C GLN A 185 -12.97 0.70 -7.54
N LEU A 186 -12.30 1.52 -6.74
CA LEU A 186 -10.83 1.52 -6.65
C LEU A 186 -10.30 0.17 -6.16
N ILE A 187 -10.90 -0.40 -5.11
CA ILE A 187 -10.53 -1.71 -4.56
C ILE A 187 -10.69 -2.80 -5.63
N GLN A 188 -11.86 -2.85 -6.28
CA GLN A 188 -12.16 -3.85 -7.31
C GLN A 188 -11.26 -3.72 -8.55
N ALA A 189 -10.92 -2.49 -8.95
CA ALA A 189 -9.99 -2.25 -10.07
C ALA A 189 -8.57 -2.77 -9.78
N GLY A 190 -8.20 -2.88 -8.50
CA GLY A 190 -6.95 -3.50 -8.07
C GLY A 190 -7.00 -5.03 -7.98
N GLY A 191 -8.16 -5.65 -8.19
CA GLY A 191 -8.35 -7.10 -7.99
C GLY A 191 -8.48 -7.51 -6.52
N ASP A 192 -8.63 -6.55 -5.61
CA ASP A 192 -8.79 -6.76 -4.17
C ASP A 192 -10.26 -6.80 -3.75
N ASN A 193 -10.47 -7.09 -2.46
CA ASN A 193 -11.71 -6.84 -1.76
C ASN A 193 -11.46 -5.91 -0.53
N PRO A 194 -12.50 -5.44 0.17
CA PRO A 194 -12.31 -4.55 1.32
C PRO A 194 -11.43 -5.13 2.45
N GLN A 195 -11.36 -6.45 2.61
CA GLN A 195 -10.57 -7.14 3.61
C GLN A 195 -9.10 -7.29 3.17
N THR A 196 -8.83 -7.47 1.88
CA THR A 196 -7.48 -7.69 1.37
C THR A 196 -6.79 -6.45 0.83
N PHE A 197 -7.50 -5.32 0.77
CA PHE A 197 -6.95 -4.07 0.24
C PHE A 197 -5.61 -3.68 0.89
N PHE A 198 -5.49 -3.88 2.20
CA PHE A 198 -4.24 -3.78 2.97
C PHE A 198 -4.27 -4.73 4.18
N GLY A 199 -3.16 -5.44 4.42
CA GLY A 199 -3.04 -6.41 5.53
C GLY A 199 -2.70 -5.76 6.89
N GLY A 200 -2.10 -4.58 6.87
CA GLY A 200 -1.78 -3.74 8.01
C GLY A 200 -1.75 -2.28 7.56
N HIS A 201 -1.68 -1.35 8.50
CA HIS A 201 -1.62 0.06 8.18
C HIS A 201 -0.72 0.84 9.11
N ASN A 202 -0.09 1.89 8.58
CA ASN A 202 0.75 2.82 9.34
C ASN A 202 0.50 4.28 8.96
N TYR A 203 0.11 5.10 9.93
CA TYR A 203 -0.17 6.52 9.69
C TYR A 203 0.40 7.42 10.76
N ARG A 204 0.93 8.56 10.35
CA ARG A 204 1.05 9.70 11.26
C ARG A 204 -0.34 10.18 11.64
N LEU A 205 -0.57 10.55 12.89
CA LEU A 205 -1.87 11.07 13.30
C LEU A 205 -2.24 12.39 12.59
N SER A 206 -1.25 13.15 12.11
CA SER A 206 -1.49 14.30 11.22
C SER A 206 -2.19 13.91 9.91
N GLN A 207 -1.99 12.69 9.40
CA GLN A 207 -2.70 12.17 8.22
C GLN A 207 -4.16 11.83 8.57
N LEU A 208 -4.43 11.30 9.77
CA LEU A 208 -5.80 11.11 10.27
C LEU A 208 -6.51 12.47 10.41
N LEU A 209 -5.86 13.47 11.02
CA LEU A 209 -6.42 14.83 11.12
C LEU A 209 -6.76 15.40 9.75
N ARG A 210 -5.87 15.24 8.77
CA ARG A 210 -6.10 15.65 7.38
C ARG A 210 -7.31 14.93 6.78
N PHE A 211 -7.42 13.63 6.97
CA PHE A 211 -8.54 12.81 6.52
C PHE A 211 -9.88 13.32 7.08
N HIS A 212 -10.00 13.51 8.40
CA HIS A 212 -11.22 14.04 9.01
C HIS A 212 -11.52 15.49 8.57
N GLY A 213 -10.49 16.31 8.42
CA GLY A 213 -10.63 17.66 7.88
C GLY A 213 -11.18 17.68 6.46
N LEU A 214 -10.74 16.75 5.60
CA LEU A 214 -11.29 16.58 4.25
C LEU A 214 -12.74 16.07 4.28
N ALA A 215 -13.04 15.06 5.09
CA ALA A 215 -14.41 14.54 5.24
C ALA A 215 -15.40 15.67 5.59
N ASN A 216 -15.05 16.48 6.59
CA ASN A 216 -15.86 17.61 7.00
C ASN A 216 -16.02 18.67 5.91
N ARG A 217 -14.92 19.08 5.25
CA ARG A 217 -14.98 20.07 4.16
C ARG A 217 -15.81 19.60 2.96
N GLN A 218 -15.86 18.29 2.73
CA GLN A 218 -16.54 17.68 1.59
C GLN A 218 -17.96 17.22 1.90
N GLY A 219 -18.40 17.33 3.16
CA GLY A 219 -19.69 16.79 3.59
C GLY A 219 -19.78 15.26 3.47
N ILE A 220 -18.64 14.56 3.48
CA ILE A 220 -18.60 13.09 3.43
C ILE A 220 -18.83 12.56 4.85
N GLY A 221 -19.90 11.80 5.01
CA GLY A 221 -20.21 11.09 6.26
C GLY A 221 -19.17 10.00 6.54
N LEU A 222 -18.67 9.99 7.77
CA LEU A 222 -17.76 8.95 8.25
C LEU A 222 -18.55 7.68 8.61
N SER A 223 -17.99 6.50 8.33
CA SER A 223 -18.54 5.22 8.81
C SER A 223 -18.51 5.14 10.35
N PRO A 224 -19.28 4.24 10.97
CA PRO A 224 -19.19 3.98 12.41
C PRO A 224 -17.75 3.67 12.86
N GLU A 225 -16.99 2.92 12.08
CA GLU A 225 -15.61 2.53 12.38
C GLU A 225 -14.63 3.70 12.27
N GLU A 226 -14.76 4.54 11.23
CA GLU A 226 -13.97 5.77 11.10
C GLU A 226 -14.26 6.76 12.24
N GLN A 227 -15.52 6.84 12.70
CA GLN A 227 -15.91 7.65 13.86
C GLN A 227 -15.34 7.08 15.16
N ARG A 228 -15.41 5.75 15.34
CA ARG A 228 -14.83 5.05 16.50
C ARG A 228 -13.33 5.30 16.59
N LEU A 229 -12.61 5.22 15.47
CA LEU A 229 -11.18 5.50 15.41
C LEU A 229 -10.85 6.90 15.91
N ARG A 230 -11.58 7.92 15.44
CA ARG A 230 -11.43 9.30 15.92
C ARG A 230 -11.68 9.42 17.42
N GLN A 231 -12.79 8.86 17.90
CA GLN A 231 -13.18 8.94 19.31
C GLN A 231 -12.12 8.30 20.23
N LEU A 232 -11.50 7.20 19.80
CA LEU A 232 -10.39 6.57 20.56
C LEU A 232 -9.23 7.55 20.76
N PHE A 233 -8.79 8.23 19.71
CA PHE A 233 -7.67 9.18 19.80
C PHE A 233 -8.04 10.49 20.51
N GLU A 234 -9.28 10.98 20.35
CA GLU A 234 -9.79 12.13 21.11
C GLU A 234 -9.85 11.82 22.62
N ALA A 235 -10.36 10.65 23.00
CA ALA A 235 -10.43 10.21 24.39
C ALA A 235 -9.05 10.03 25.04
N GLN A 236 -8.02 9.76 24.24
CA GLN A 236 -6.62 9.68 24.67
C GLN A 236 -5.93 11.05 24.69
N GLY A 237 -6.57 12.13 24.23
CA GLY A 237 -5.92 13.43 24.08
C GLY A 237 -4.82 13.44 23.00
N TRP A 238 -4.86 12.51 22.06
CA TRP A 238 -3.93 12.40 20.92
C TRP A 238 -4.54 12.99 19.64
N TRP A 239 -5.36 14.04 19.80
CA TRP A 239 -6.03 14.73 18.70
C TRP A 239 -5.67 16.22 18.72
N GLY A 240 -5.73 16.90 17.57
CA GLY A 240 -5.33 18.30 17.46
C GLY A 240 -3.81 18.48 17.41
N GLU A 241 -3.26 19.46 18.13
CA GLU A 241 -1.82 19.78 18.08
C GLU A 241 -0.94 18.63 18.61
N GLN A 242 -1.46 17.86 19.56
CA GLN A 242 -0.78 16.75 20.22
C GLN A 242 -0.51 15.56 19.28
N ALA A 243 -1.15 15.52 18.11
CA ALA A 243 -1.02 14.46 17.13
C ALA A 243 0.24 14.55 16.24
N ALA A 244 0.96 15.67 16.25
CA ALA A 244 2.05 15.94 15.30
C ALA A 244 3.13 14.85 15.27
N ASP A 245 3.52 14.34 16.44
CA ASP A 245 4.59 13.35 16.60
C ASP A 245 4.08 11.94 16.95
N LYS A 246 2.78 11.70 16.78
CA LYS A 246 2.15 10.40 17.09
C LYS A 246 1.95 9.57 15.84
N VAL A 247 2.02 8.27 16.02
CA VAL A 247 1.83 7.29 14.95
C VAL A 247 0.78 6.26 15.36
N LEU A 248 -0.07 5.88 14.43
CA LEU A 248 -0.94 4.72 14.48
C LEU A 248 -0.29 3.62 13.64
N ILE A 249 -0.18 2.42 14.20
CA ILE A 249 0.04 1.21 13.42
C ILE A 249 -1.06 0.19 13.71
N THR A 250 -1.42 -0.61 12.72
CA THR A 250 -2.51 -1.59 12.86
C THR A 250 -2.17 -2.95 12.31
N PHE A 251 -2.77 -3.96 12.91
CA PHE A 251 -2.71 -5.33 12.46
C PHE A 251 -3.96 -6.07 12.96
N THR A 252 -4.17 -7.29 12.49
CA THR A 252 -5.35 -8.09 12.82
C THR A 252 -5.02 -9.28 13.73
N ASP A 253 -6.07 -9.86 14.29
CA ASP A 253 -6.00 -11.14 14.96
C ASP A 253 -5.92 -12.30 13.95
N LEU A 254 -5.66 -13.52 14.45
CA LEU A 254 -5.81 -14.71 13.60
C LEU A 254 -7.24 -14.79 13.07
N GLN A 255 -7.34 -15.05 11.77
CA GLN A 255 -8.59 -15.12 11.01
C GLN A 255 -8.49 -16.34 10.08
N ALA A 256 -9.56 -17.12 10.01
CA ALA A 256 -9.67 -18.17 9.00
C ALA A 256 -10.00 -17.53 7.65
N ASP A 257 -9.50 -18.13 6.57
CA ASP A 257 -9.84 -17.72 5.21
C ASP A 257 -11.34 -17.94 4.92
N ASP A 258 -11.93 -17.08 4.09
CA ASP A 258 -13.29 -17.25 3.58
C ASP A 258 -13.24 -17.91 2.20
N PRO A 259 -13.60 -19.21 2.07
CA PRO A 259 -13.56 -19.90 0.78
C PRO A 259 -14.60 -19.35 -0.23
N GLY A 260 -15.51 -18.46 0.21
CA GLY A 260 -16.45 -17.74 -0.64
C GLY A 260 -15.82 -16.56 -1.40
N THR A 261 -14.62 -16.13 -1.05
CA THR A 261 -13.89 -15.06 -1.73
C THR A 261 -12.71 -15.60 -2.53
N PRO A 262 -12.40 -15.01 -3.71
CA PRO A 262 -11.24 -15.44 -4.48
C PRO A 262 -9.90 -15.02 -3.88
N GLN A 263 -9.88 -14.01 -3.01
CA GLN A 263 -8.68 -13.58 -2.31
C GLN A 263 -8.49 -14.34 -0.99
N ASP A 264 -7.23 -14.59 -0.61
CA ASP A 264 -6.86 -15.19 0.68
C ASP A 264 -6.92 -14.17 1.82
N GLU A 265 -7.98 -14.28 2.61
CA GLU A 265 -8.25 -13.48 3.81
C GLU A 265 -7.68 -14.13 5.08
N GLY A 266 -7.06 -15.30 4.96
CA GLY A 266 -6.49 -16.05 6.07
C GLY A 266 -5.33 -15.33 6.75
N VAL A 267 -5.43 -15.16 8.06
CA VAL A 267 -4.36 -14.62 8.91
C VAL A 267 -3.94 -15.69 9.91
N ASP A 268 -2.85 -16.39 9.59
CA ASP A 268 -2.21 -17.30 10.52
C ASP A 268 -1.14 -16.60 11.39
N ALA A 269 -0.50 -17.36 12.29
CA ALA A 269 0.46 -16.78 13.23
C ALA A 269 1.68 -16.18 12.54
N VAL A 270 2.12 -16.77 11.42
CA VAL A 270 3.27 -16.30 10.65
C VAL A 270 2.92 -14.99 9.94
N ARG A 271 1.76 -14.92 9.26
CA ARG A 271 1.29 -13.69 8.60
C ARG A 271 1.08 -12.59 9.62
N ARG A 272 0.43 -12.90 10.75
CA ARG A 272 0.19 -11.94 11.84
C ARG A 272 1.49 -11.36 12.41
N GLU A 273 2.47 -12.20 12.70
CA GLU A 273 3.77 -11.74 13.20
C GLU A 273 4.49 -10.88 12.15
N SER A 274 4.49 -11.33 10.89
CA SER A 274 5.14 -10.62 9.80
C SER A 274 4.52 -9.24 9.58
N VAL A 275 3.19 -9.14 9.59
CA VAL A 275 2.48 -7.84 9.52
C VAL A 275 2.87 -6.97 10.71
N LEU A 276 2.74 -7.43 11.95
CA LEU A 276 3.06 -6.58 13.10
C LEU A 276 4.51 -6.03 13.04
N ARG A 277 5.48 -6.86 12.68
CA ARG A 277 6.88 -6.43 12.57
C ARG A 277 7.09 -5.42 11.44
N HIS A 278 6.46 -5.66 10.30
CA HIS A 278 6.44 -4.74 9.16
C HIS A 278 5.90 -3.37 9.60
N GLU A 279 4.75 -3.34 10.24
CA GLU A 279 4.09 -2.12 10.69
C GLU A 279 4.87 -1.36 11.77
N LEU A 280 5.45 -2.07 12.74
CA LEU A 280 6.35 -1.46 13.74
C LEU A 280 7.61 -0.86 13.11
N SER A 281 8.06 -1.34 11.95
CA SER A 281 9.18 -0.74 11.24
C SER A 281 8.82 0.63 10.63
N HIS A 282 7.60 0.80 10.13
CA HIS A 282 7.09 2.09 9.68
C HIS A 282 6.98 3.09 10.84
N ALA A 283 6.54 2.63 12.01
CA ALA A 283 6.53 3.47 13.20
C ALA A 283 7.93 4.03 13.51
N ARG A 284 8.98 3.21 13.44
CA ARG A 284 10.37 3.67 13.57
C ARG A 284 10.74 4.66 12.48
N TYR A 285 10.40 4.39 11.22
CA TYR A 285 10.63 5.32 10.11
C TYR A 285 10.00 6.71 10.36
N PHE A 286 8.80 6.76 10.93
CA PHE A 286 8.11 8.02 11.20
C PHE A 286 8.60 8.78 12.43
N THR A 287 9.15 8.09 13.42
CA THR A 287 9.47 8.66 14.73
C THR A 287 10.96 8.81 15.01
N ASP A 288 11.82 8.07 14.32
CA ASP A 288 13.28 8.13 14.49
C ASP A 288 13.94 8.72 13.23
N PRO A 289 14.40 10.00 13.28
CA PRO A 289 15.09 10.63 12.17
C PRO A 289 16.39 9.92 11.75
N ARG A 290 17.09 9.27 12.69
CA ARG A 290 18.33 8.53 12.38
C ARG A 290 18.00 7.25 11.62
N TYR A 291 16.97 6.52 12.06
CA TYR A 291 16.46 5.36 11.34
C TYR A 291 16.00 5.74 9.92
N ARG A 292 15.22 6.82 9.78
CA ARG A 292 14.79 7.34 8.47
C ARG A 292 15.96 7.69 7.55
N ALA A 293 16.95 8.43 8.06
CA ALA A 293 18.13 8.80 7.29
C ALA A 293 18.88 7.57 6.75
N ARG A 294 18.99 6.53 7.57
CA ARG A 294 19.61 5.26 7.20
C ARG A 294 18.81 4.48 6.16
N CYS A 295 17.49 4.45 6.24
CA CYS A 295 16.65 3.91 5.16
C CYS A 295 16.88 4.67 3.85
N GLY A 296 17.04 6.00 3.91
CA GLY A 296 17.43 6.79 2.74
C GLY A 296 18.81 6.45 2.19
N GLU A 297 19.80 6.18 3.05
CA GLU A 297 21.12 5.70 2.65
C GLU A 297 21.05 4.33 1.97
N MET A 298 20.30 3.39 2.57
CA MET A 298 20.05 2.07 2.00
C MET A 298 19.48 2.17 0.59
N TRP A 299 18.45 3.00 0.42
CA TRP A 299 17.83 3.23 -0.88
C TRP A 299 18.82 3.78 -1.91
N ARG A 300 19.55 4.85 -1.57
CA ARG A 300 20.40 5.58 -2.52
C ARG A 300 21.74 4.90 -2.80
N GLN A 301 22.33 4.26 -1.79
CA GLN A 301 23.73 3.83 -1.81
C GLN A 301 23.89 2.31 -1.74
N TRP A 302 23.00 1.59 -1.07
CA TRP A 302 23.17 0.14 -0.91
C TRP A 302 22.50 -0.62 -2.05
N LEU A 303 21.34 -0.14 -2.49
CA LEU A 303 20.68 -0.61 -3.70
C LEU A 303 21.29 0.06 -4.93
N ASN A 304 21.47 -0.71 -6.01
CA ASN A 304 21.81 -0.16 -7.32
C ASN A 304 20.56 0.37 -8.05
N ALA A 305 20.77 1.08 -9.16
CA ALA A 305 19.67 1.69 -9.91
C ALA A 305 18.66 0.66 -10.45
N ALA A 306 19.13 -0.52 -10.88
CA ALA A 306 18.26 -1.58 -11.38
C ALA A 306 17.44 -2.22 -10.25
N GLU A 307 18.03 -2.43 -9.06
CA GLU A 307 17.34 -2.91 -7.86
C GLU A 307 16.23 -1.93 -7.44
N ARG A 308 16.53 -0.63 -7.34
CA ARG A 308 15.52 0.40 -7.04
C ARG A 308 14.38 0.42 -8.06
N GLN A 309 14.69 0.31 -9.35
CA GLN A 309 13.66 0.32 -10.40
C GLN A 309 12.76 -0.91 -10.33
N ARG A 310 13.31 -2.10 -10.01
CA ARG A 310 12.50 -3.30 -9.78
C ARG A 310 11.60 -3.16 -8.55
N ILE A 311 12.13 -2.64 -7.44
CA ILE A 311 11.32 -2.39 -6.24
C ILE A 311 10.19 -1.40 -6.53
N ARG A 312 10.48 -0.28 -7.20
CA ARG A 312 9.45 0.69 -7.62
C ARG A 312 8.36 0.03 -8.47
N LYS A 313 8.75 -0.80 -9.44
CA LYS A 313 7.80 -1.50 -10.31
C LYS A 313 6.89 -2.42 -9.49
N VAL A 314 7.47 -3.24 -8.62
CA VAL A 314 6.72 -4.19 -7.78
C VAL A 314 5.77 -3.47 -6.84
N LEU A 315 6.21 -2.39 -6.19
CA LEU A 315 5.34 -1.58 -5.34
C LEU A 315 4.22 -0.90 -6.15
N ALA A 316 4.50 -0.42 -7.36
CA ALA A 316 3.47 0.12 -8.24
C ALA A 316 2.44 -0.94 -8.65
N GLU A 317 2.88 -2.17 -8.92
CA GLU A 317 2.02 -3.32 -9.23
C GLU A 317 1.15 -3.72 -8.03
N GLN A 318 1.63 -3.52 -6.80
CA GLN A 318 0.83 -3.66 -5.57
C GLN A 318 -0.09 -2.45 -5.31
N GLY A 319 -0.05 -1.45 -6.19
CA GLY A 319 -0.91 -0.28 -6.14
C GLY A 319 -0.40 0.85 -5.25
N TYR A 320 0.87 0.88 -4.84
CA TYR A 320 1.47 2.04 -4.19
C TYR A 320 1.78 3.16 -5.20
N ASP A 321 1.77 4.41 -4.74
CA ASP A 321 2.17 5.55 -5.58
C ASP A 321 3.68 5.58 -5.85
N ALA A 322 4.04 5.16 -7.07
CA ALA A 322 5.42 5.09 -7.56
C ALA A 322 6.13 6.45 -7.69
N GLN A 323 5.39 7.57 -7.62
CA GLN A 323 5.96 8.92 -7.67
C GLN A 323 6.33 9.45 -6.28
N ASN A 324 5.84 8.81 -5.22
CA ASN A 324 6.14 9.20 -3.85
C ASN A 324 7.40 8.47 -3.34
N GLU A 325 8.58 9.07 -3.52
CA GLU A 325 9.84 8.42 -3.15
C GLU A 325 9.98 8.14 -1.64
N ASP A 326 9.43 8.99 -0.77
CA ASP A 326 9.46 8.75 0.69
C ASP A 326 8.63 7.51 1.06
N LEU A 327 7.46 7.34 0.44
CA LEU A 327 6.65 6.12 0.56
C LEU A 327 7.44 4.90 0.08
N LEU A 328 8.06 4.96 -1.10
CA LEU A 328 8.82 3.82 -1.64
C LEU A 328 10.00 3.42 -0.73
N ILE A 329 10.69 4.39 -0.12
CA ILE A 329 11.77 4.10 0.84
C ILE A 329 11.20 3.42 2.10
N ASN A 330 10.08 3.95 2.61
CA ASN A 330 9.39 3.42 3.79
C ASN A 330 8.89 1.97 3.57
N GLU A 331 8.35 1.66 2.40
CA GLU A 331 7.90 0.31 2.04
C GLU A 331 9.08 -0.64 1.80
N ALA A 332 10.10 -0.18 1.06
CA ALA A 332 11.25 -1.00 0.75
C ALA A 332 11.98 -1.48 2.02
N GLN A 333 12.16 -0.61 3.02
CA GLN A 333 12.80 -1.02 4.27
C GLN A 333 11.96 -2.04 5.05
N ALA A 334 10.63 -1.90 5.05
CA ALA A 334 9.74 -2.78 5.77
C ALA A 334 9.76 -4.18 5.14
N LEU A 335 9.59 -4.26 3.82
CA LEU A 335 9.62 -5.52 3.06
C LEU A 335 10.97 -6.22 3.16
N LEU A 336 12.08 -5.50 2.89
CA LEU A 336 13.41 -6.12 2.85
C LEU A 336 13.86 -6.65 4.21
N PHE A 337 13.54 -5.96 5.30
CA PHE A 337 14.17 -6.22 6.61
C PHE A 337 13.23 -6.73 7.69
N HIS A 338 11.92 -6.52 7.57
CA HIS A 338 10.96 -6.81 8.65
C HIS A 338 9.81 -7.74 8.24
N THR A 339 9.64 -8.01 6.94
CA THR A 339 8.70 -9.03 6.44
C THR A 339 9.41 -10.37 6.29
N ALA A 340 9.11 -11.30 7.21
CA ALA A 340 9.69 -12.65 7.22
C ALA A 340 8.82 -13.67 6.47
N ASP A 341 7.53 -13.39 6.30
CA ASP A 341 6.61 -14.29 5.60
C ASP A 341 6.91 -14.30 4.09
N THR A 342 7.46 -15.42 3.61
CA THR A 342 7.84 -15.61 2.21
C THR A 342 6.66 -15.67 1.26
N ARG A 343 5.43 -15.89 1.77
CA ARG A 343 4.22 -15.76 0.95
C ARG A 343 4.03 -14.31 0.54
N ALA A 344 4.18 -13.38 1.49
CA ALA A 344 4.07 -11.95 1.27
C ALA A 344 5.28 -11.37 0.53
N PHE A 345 6.50 -11.80 0.89
CA PHE A 345 7.73 -11.22 0.35
C PHE A 345 8.93 -12.19 0.34
N GLY A 346 9.59 -12.32 -0.81
CA GLY A 346 10.87 -13.02 -0.95
C GLY A 346 11.87 -12.27 -1.83
N ALA A 347 13.14 -12.69 -1.87
CA ALA A 347 14.17 -12.03 -2.68
C ALA A 347 13.78 -11.98 -4.17
N ALA A 348 13.18 -13.07 -4.65
CA ALA A 348 12.69 -13.20 -6.02
C ALA A 348 11.66 -12.11 -6.39
N SER A 349 10.81 -11.69 -5.44
CA SER A 349 9.79 -10.66 -5.67
C SER A 349 10.39 -9.32 -6.11
N PHE A 350 11.65 -9.01 -5.75
CA PHE A 350 12.37 -7.82 -6.22
C PHE A 350 13.47 -8.12 -7.26
N GLY A 351 13.51 -9.35 -7.79
CA GLY A 351 14.59 -9.79 -8.66
C GLY A 351 15.96 -9.70 -7.97
N LEU A 352 16.01 -10.07 -6.69
CA LEU A 352 17.22 -10.23 -5.90
C LEU A 352 17.54 -11.72 -5.74
N THR A 353 18.81 -12.05 -5.53
CA THR A 353 19.20 -13.38 -5.04
C THR A 353 19.07 -13.43 -3.52
N GLU A 354 18.86 -14.62 -2.96
CA GLU A 354 18.82 -14.81 -1.50
C GLU A 354 20.14 -14.38 -0.82
N ALA A 355 21.28 -14.64 -1.47
CA ALA A 355 22.58 -14.17 -0.99
C ALA A 355 22.64 -12.63 -0.92
N ARG A 356 22.08 -11.94 -1.93
CA ARG A 356 22.01 -10.47 -1.95
C ARG A 356 21.08 -9.93 -0.86
N LEU A 357 19.88 -10.49 -0.70
CA LEU A 357 18.95 -10.10 0.36
C LEU A 357 19.57 -10.32 1.76
N THR A 358 20.22 -11.48 1.97
CA THR A 358 20.94 -11.79 3.21
C THR A 358 22.04 -10.79 3.51
N ALA A 359 22.84 -10.41 2.50
CA ALA A 359 23.87 -9.40 2.66
C ALA A 359 23.30 -8.02 3.03
N LEU A 360 22.18 -7.62 2.42
CA LEU A 360 21.47 -6.39 2.77
C LEU A 360 20.96 -6.43 4.21
N ARG A 361 20.30 -7.52 4.63
CA ARG A 361 19.82 -7.71 6.01
C ARG A 361 20.96 -7.65 7.02
N LYS A 362 22.07 -8.36 6.76
CA LYS A 362 23.26 -8.33 7.62
C LYS A 362 23.80 -6.91 7.78
N ARG A 363 23.92 -6.15 6.69
CA ARG A 363 24.37 -4.74 6.72
C ARG A 363 23.37 -3.86 7.49
N PHE A 364 22.07 -4.06 7.29
CA PHE A 364 21.01 -3.31 7.97
C PHE A 364 20.92 -3.59 9.47
N HIS A 365 21.29 -4.78 9.94
CA HIS A 365 21.35 -5.04 11.38
C HIS A 365 22.69 -4.65 12.01
N ALA A 366 23.80 -4.77 11.26
CA ALA A 366 25.13 -4.46 11.80
C ALA A 366 25.32 -3.01 12.23
N SER A 367 24.72 -2.04 11.52
CA SER A 367 24.84 -0.62 11.91
C SER A 367 23.61 -0.08 12.65
N ALA A 368 22.82 -0.97 13.25
CA ALA A 368 21.77 -0.61 14.24
C ALA A 368 22.31 -0.62 15.68
N ASN A 369 23.46 -1.26 15.88
CA ASN A 369 24.30 -1.15 17.07
C ASN A 369 25.39 -0.11 16.81
#